data_AF-A0A845ZJA6-F1
#
_entry.id   AF-A0A845ZJA6-F1
#
_cell.length_a   1.000
_cell.length_b   1.000
_cell.length_c   1.000
_cell.angle_alpha   90.00
_cell.angle_beta   90.00
_cell.angle_gamma   90.00
#
_symmetry.space_group_name_H-M   'P 1'
#
loop_
_entity.id
_entity.type
_entity.pdbx_description
1 polymer ?
#
loop_
_entity_poly.entity_id
_entity_poly.type
_entity_poly.pdbx_seq_one_letter_code
_entity_poly.pdbx_strand_id
1 'polypeptide(L)'
;NPNLYGIQLDDHWGIPTQLGNHARVMTELTRKIYQAVKKINPNLIISLSPNSPSFSYRKYSQNWLYWLRQGLIDEVIVQIYRKTSQEVINTLKSSGLQEASYYVPVAVGIYSGEFYRPKPINELNKQIKITENYGYGYSLFCWESTYSPFRKVKPEHKEAFVKTYLGTKKLFFNLIRFLELLV
;
A
#
# COMPACT_ATOMS: atom_id res chain seq x y z
N ASN A 1 -20.98 5.54 -13.25
CA ASN A 1 -19.73 5.72 -12.48
C ASN A 1 -19.59 4.59 -11.49
N PRO A 2 -18.45 3.87 -11.45
CA PRO A 2 -18.21 2.90 -10.39
C PRO A 2 -18.24 3.61 -9.03
N ASN A 3 -18.86 2.98 -8.03
CA ASN A 3 -18.88 3.46 -6.65
C ASN A 3 -17.53 3.17 -6.00
N LEU A 4 -16.52 3.97 -6.35
CA LEU A 4 -15.17 3.83 -5.81
C LEU A 4 -15.12 4.32 -4.36
N TYR A 5 -14.39 3.60 -3.52
CA TYR A 5 -14.09 4.04 -2.17
C TYR A 5 -12.81 4.89 -2.08
N GLY A 6 -11.86 4.61 -2.97
CA GLY A 6 -10.60 5.33 -3.04
C GLY A 6 -9.83 5.01 -4.31
N ILE A 7 -8.72 5.71 -4.46
CA ILE A 7 -7.75 5.59 -5.56
C ILE A 7 -6.40 5.35 -4.91
N GLN A 8 -5.70 4.30 -5.31
CA GLN A 8 -4.32 4.07 -4.88
C GLN A 8 -3.34 4.44 -5.99
N LEU A 9 -2.32 5.21 -5.62
CA LEU A 9 -1.17 5.54 -6.44
C LEU A 9 -0.02 4.58 -6.07
N ASP A 10 0.61 3.97 -7.06
CA ASP A 10 1.75 3.05 -6.86
C ASP A 10 3.09 3.78 -6.79
N ASP A 11 4.19 3.07 -6.58
CA ASP A 11 5.55 3.61 -6.52
C ASP A 11 6.12 3.99 -7.90
N HIS A 12 5.66 3.37 -8.98
CA HIS A 12 6.20 3.58 -10.33
C HIS A 12 5.60 4.81 -11.00
N TRP A 13 6.24 5.96 -10.84
CA TRP A 13 5.88 7.18 -11.58
C TRP A 13 6.90 7.43 -12.69
N GLY A 14 6.41 7.84 -13.86
CA GLY A 14 7.27 8.28 -14.95
C GLY A 14 8.08 9.50 -14.51
N ILE A 15 9.40 9.47 -14.72
CA ILE A 15 10.27 10.61 -14.44
C ILE A 15 10.17 11.58 -15.63
N PRO A 16 9.64 12.80 -15.46
CA PRO A 16 9.59 13.75 -16.56
C PRO A 16 10.98 14.36 -16.76
N THR A 17 11.86 13.68 -17.48
CA THR A 17 13.28 14.05 -17.65
C THR A 17 13.48 15.41 -18.33
N GLN A 18 12.44 15.94 -18.99
CA GLN A 18 12.45 17.26 -19.62
C GLN A 18 12.12 18.40 -18.64
N LEU A 19 11.72 18.10 -17.39
CA LEU A 19 11.14 19.08 -16.47
C LEU A 19 12.02 19.36 -15.26
N GLY A 20 13.13 20.09 -15.43
CA GLY A 20 13.91 20.74 -14.36
C GLY A 20 13.89 20.05 -12.98
N ASN A 21 13.31 20.71 -11.97
CA ASN A 21 13.14 20.09 -10.66
C ASN A 21 11.98 19.07 -10.68
N HIS A 22 12.29 17.83 -11.04
CA HIS A 22 11.32 16.74 -11.18
C HIS A 22 10.46 16.56 -9.92
N ALA A 23 11.05 16.57 -8.72
CA ALA A 23 10.31 16.35 -7.48
C ALA A 23 9.28 17.46 -7.18
N ARG A 24 9.60 18.72 -7.51
CA ARG A 24 8.63 19.83 -7.43
C ARG A 24 7.49 19.61 -8.41
N VAL A 25 7.79 19.24 -9.65
CA VAL A 25 6.78 18.99 -10.68
C VAL A 25 5.85 17.84 -10.30
N MET A 26 6.40 16.74 -9.79
CA MET A 26 5.60 15.62 -9.31
C MET A 26 4.70 16.04 -8.14
N THR A 27 5.20 16.87 -7.23
CA THR A 27 4.39 17.41 -6.13
C THR A 27 3.22 18.27 -6.64
N GLU A 28 3.45 19.13 -7.63
CA GLU A 28 2.38 19.92 -8.25
C GLU A 28 1.35 19.03 -8.95
N LEU A 29 1.80 17.98 -9.63
CA LEU A 29 0.92 17.00 -10.26
C LEU A 29 0.06 16.29 -9.20
N THR A 30 0.66 15.78 -8.13
CA THR A 30 -0.06 15.14 -7.02
C THR A 30 -1.09 16.08 -6.42
N ARG A 31 -0.75 17.37 -6.23
CA ARG A 31 -1.70 18.38 -5.73
C ARG A 31 -2.89 18.57 -6.67
N LYS A 32 -2.65 18.68 -7.98
CA LYS A 32 -3.72 18.79 -8.98
C LYS A 32 -4.63 17.57 -8.98
N ILE A 33 -4.05 16.37 -8.90
CA ILE A 33 -4.80 15.11 -8.80
C ILE A 33 -5.67 15.11 -7.55
N TYR A 34 -5.08 15.39 -6.39
CA TYR A 34 -5.79 15.43 -5.10
C TYR A 34 -6.99 16.39 -5.15
N GLN A 35 -6.76 17.62 -5.59
CA GLN A 35 -7.81 18.64 -5.71
C GLN A 35 -8.91 18.21 -6.68
N ALA A 36 -8.56 17.63 -7.83
CA ALA A 36 -9.54 17.16 -8.80
C ALA A 36 -10.41 16.02 -8.24
N VAL A 37 -9.79 15.05 -7.57
CA VAL A 37 -10.48 13.91 -6.95
C VAL A 37 -11.41 14.39 -5.83
N LYS A 38 -10.90 15.20 -4.90
CA LYS A 38 -11.70 15.70 -3.77
C LYS A 38 -12.81 16.64 -4.20
N LYS A 39 -12.66 17.36 -5.33
CA LYS A 39 -13.75 18.14 -5.94
C LYS A 39 -14.89 17.26 -6.46
N ILE A 40 -14.59 16.07 -6.97
CA ILE A 40 -15.60 15.12 -7.46
C ILE A 40 -16.28 14.41 -6.28
N ASN A 41 -15.49 13.90 -5.34
CA ASN A 41 -15.99 13.27 -4.12
C ASN A 41 -14.98 13.47 -2.98
N PRO A 42 -15.28 14.32 -1.98
CA PRO A 42 -14.35 14.59 -0.88
C PRO A 42 -14.11 13.38 0.02
N ASN A 43 -14.99 12.38 -0.03
CA ASN A 43 -14.90 11.15 0.76
C ASN A 43 -14.03 10.06 0.10
N LEU A 44 -13.58 10.25 -1.14
CA LEU A 44 -12.65 9.31 -1.78
C LEU A 44 -11.30 9.34 -1.08
N ILE A 45 -10.82 8.18 -0.65
CA ILE A 45 -9.47 8.03 -0.09
C ILE A 45 -8.45 8.07 -1.22
N ILE A 46 -7.37 8.83 -1.06
CA ILE A 46 -6.19 8.80 -1.92
C ILE A 46 -5.07 8.10 -1.15
N SER A 47 -4.81 6.85 -1.52
CA SER A 47 -3.78 6.00 -0.93
C SER A 47 -2.50 6.07 -1.75
N LEU A 48 -1.33 5.94 -1.11
CA LEU A 48 -0.05 5.82 -1.79
C LEU A 48 0.66 4.54 -1.33
N SER A 49 1.22 3.79 -2.27
CA SER A 49 2.05 2.60 -2.00
C SER A 49 3.50 2.84 -2.41
N PRO A 50 4.32 3.62 -1.67
CA PRO A 50 5.65 4.00 -2.10
C PRO A 50 6.71 3.02 -1.59
N ASN A 51 7.94 3.14 -2.11
CA ASN A 51 9.13 2.62 -1.45
C ASN A 51 9.63 3.58 -0.34
N SER A 52 10.77 3.27 0.29
CA SER A 52 11.39 4.15 1.29
C SER A 52 11.59 5.60 0.76
N PRO A 53 11.56 6.64 1.62
CA PRO A 53 11.61 8.04 1.17
C PRO A 53 12.81 8.33 0.27
N SER A 54 13.99 7.82 0.65
CA SER A 54 15.22 8.07 -0.10
C SER A 54 15.21 7.40 -1.47
N PHE A 55 14.67 6.19 -1.57
CA PHE A 55 14.55 5.46 -2.83
C PHE A 55 13.52 6.12 -3.74
N SER A 56 12.33 6.38 -3.23
CA SER A 56 11.22 6.97 -3.98
C SER A 56 11.57 8.36 -4.52
N TYR A 57 12.29 9.18 -3.73
CA TYR A 57 12.77 10.47 -4.19
C TYR A 57 13.77 10.34 -5.35
N ARG A 58 14.82 9.51 -5.18
CA ARG A 58 15.88 9.37 -6.20
C ARG A 58 15.39 8.66 -7.46
N LYS A 59 14.56 7.63 -7.30
CA LYS A 59 14.17 6.75 -8.40
C LYS A 59 12.91 7.22 -9.13
N TYR A 60 11.96 7.82 -8.41
CA TYR A 60 10.64 8.16 -8.95
C TYR A 60 10.26 9.63 -8.75
N SER A 61 11.18 10.46 -8.26
CA SER A 61 10.92 11.88 -7.95
C SER A 61 9.74 12.09 -6.99
N GLN A 62 9.43 11.08 -6.17
CA GLN A 62 8.36 11.15 -5.19
C GLN A 62 8.89 11.69 -3.87
N ASN A 63 8.55 12.94 -3.54
CA ASN A 63 8.78 13.49 -2.22
C ASN A 63 7.57 13.19 -1.31
N TRP A 64 7.29 11.91 -1.09
CA TRP A 64 6.00 11.50 -0.53
C TRP A 64 5.80 11.91 0.93
N LEU A 65 6.86 11.97 1.76
CA LEU A 65 6.75 12.51 3.12
C LEU A 65 6.33 13.99 3.10
N TYR A 66 6.84 14.77 2.13
CA TYR A 66 6.38 16.14 1.92
C TYR A 66 4.91 16.17 1.50
N TRP A 67 4.44 15.24 0.68
CA TRP A 67 3.03 15.14 0.29
C TRP A 67 2.12 14.89 1.50
N LEU A 68 2.54 14.08 2.46
CA LEU A 68 1.79 13.85 3.71
C LEU A 68 1.67 15.14 4.52
N ARG A 69 2.78 15.87 4.70
CA ARG A 69 2.80 17.16 5.39
C ARG A 69 1.90 18.22 4.74
N GLN A 70 1.61 18.06 3.46
CA GLN A 70 0.76 18.96 2.68
C GLN A 70 -0.70 18.47 2.61
N GLY A 71 -1.05 17.34 3.25
CA GLY A 71 -2.39 16.75 3.22
C GLY A 71 -2.82 16.30 1.82
N LEU A 72 -1.88 15.82 0.99
CA LEU A 72 -2.15 15.41 -0.40
C LEU A 72 -2.42 13.92 -0.56
N ILE A 73 -2.30 13.14 0.52
CA ILE A 73 -2.47 11.68 0.57
C ILE A 73 -3.16 11.38 1.91
N ASP A 74 -4.13 10.47 1.90
CA ASP A 74 -4.96 10.15 3.06
C ASP A 74 -4.44 8.93 3.84
N GLU A 75 -3.66 8.04 3.21
CA GLU A 75 -3.02 6.88 3.84
C GLU A 75 -1.79 6.40 3.05
N VAL A 76 -0.89 5.66 3.70
CA VAL A 76 0.34 5.14 3.07
C VAL A 76 0.58 3.66 3.36
N ILE A 77 0.92 2.91 2.32
CA ILE A 77 1.33 1.50 2.40
C ILE A 77 2.78 1.38 1.92
N VAL A 78 3.76 1.41 2.82
CA VAL A 78 5.18 1.36 2.40
C VAL A 78 5.55 -0.06 1.97
N GLN A 79 6.07 -0.20 0.76
CA GLN A 79 6.50 -1.47 0.18
C GLN A 79 7.79 -1.98 0.87
N ILE A 80 7.65 -2.90 1.82
CA ILE A 80 8.77 -3.58 2.48
C ILE A 80 8.83 -5.03 1.98
N TYR A 81 9.18 -5.17 0.70
CA TYR A 81 9.28 -6.46 0.03
C TYR A 81 10.60 -7.15 0.34
N ARG A 82 10.66 -7.72 1.55
CA ARG A 82 11.82 -8.45 2.06
C ARG A 82 11.57 -9.95 2.08
N LYS A 83 12.64 -10.73 1.95
CA LYS A 83 12.55 -12.19 1.95
C LYS A 83 12.31 -12.70 3.36
N THR A 84 13.00 -12.14 4.34
CA THR A 84 12.97 -12.60 5.73
C THR A 84 12.40 -11.57 6.70
N SER A 85 11.90 -12.05 7.83
CA SER A 85 11.34 -11.27 8.94
C SER A 85 12.39 -10.37 9.57
N GLN A 86 13.64 -10.85 9.64
CA GLN A 86 14.75 -10.06 10.12
C GLN A 86 15.03 -8.86 9.20
N GLU A 87 14.98 -9.08 7.89
CA GLU A 87 15.12 -7.99 6.92
C GLU A 87 13.97 -6.98 7.02
N VAL A 88 12.74 -7.43 7.29
CA VAL A 88 11.60 -6.52 7.57
C VAL A 88 11.92 -5.65 8.76
N ILE A 89 12.30 -6.24 9.91
CA ILE A 89 12.67 -5.51 11.14
C ILE A 89 13.76 -4.47 10.84
N ASN A 90 14.80 -4.87 10.11
CA ASN A 90 15.91 -3.98 9.76
C ASN A 90 15.45 -2.83 8.86
N THR A 91 14.48 -3.06 7.97
CA THR A 91 13.98 -2.06 7.03
C THR A 91 13.00 -1.08 7.67
N LEU A 92 12.23 -1.50 8.68
CA LEU A 92 11.19 -0.67 9.32
C LEU A 92 11.74 0.70 9.77
N LYS A 93 12.95 0.75 10.34
CA LYS A 93 13.58 1.99 10.81
C LYS A 93 13.84 3.03 9.71
N SER A 94 14.11 2.60 8.49
CA SER A 94 14.43 3.49 7.35
C SER A 94 13.27 3.61 6.34
N SER A 95 12.15 2.97 6.64
CA SER A 95 10.98 2.90 5.75
C SER A 95 10.19 4.20 5.64
N GLY A 96 10.38 5.14 6.58
CA GLY A 96 9.56 6.35 6.71
C GLY A 96 8.21 6.13 7.40
N LEU A 97 7.85 4.89 7.78
CA LEU A 97 6.56 4.58 8.43
C LEU A 97 6.37 5.32 9.75
N GLN A 98 7.42 5.41 10.58
CA GLN A 98 7.36 6.12 11.85
C GLN A 98 6.98 7.59 11.65
N GLU A 99 7.65 8.28 10.72
CA GLU A 99 7.34 9.68 10.41
C GLU A 99 5.96 9.83 9.77
N ALA A 100 5.62 8.96 8.81
CA ALA A 100 4.35 8.98 8.12
C ALA A 100 3.14 8.82 9.07
N SER A 101 3.31 8.01 10.12
CA SER A 101 2.27 7.73 11.11
C SER A 101 1.83 8.95 11.93
N TYR A 102 2.61 10.03 11.93
CA TYR A 102 2.20 11.30 12.54
C TYR A 102 1.16 12.06 11.71
N TYR A 103 1.04 11.76 10.42
CA TYR A 103 0.20 12.50 9.49
C TYR A 103 -1.03 11.70 9.06
N VAL A 104 -0.84 10.41 8.79
CA VAL A 104 -1.87 9.56 8.19
C VAL A 104 -1.78 8.14 8.74
N PRO A 105 -2.84 7.33 8.59
CA PRO A 105 -2.74 5.90 8.81
C PRO A 105 -1.70 5.25 7.90
N VAL A 106 -0.96 4.27 8.44
CA VAL A 106 0.14 3.60 7.74
C VAL A 106 0.05 2.08 7.81
N ALA A 107 0.55 1.44 6.75
CA ALA A 107 0.67 0.00 6.66
C ALA A 107 1.97 -0.43 5.95
N VAL A 108 2.35 -1.69 6.16
CA VAL A 108 3.45 -2.34 5.45
C VAL A 108 2.90 -3.17 4.29
N GLY A 109 3.39 -2.92 3.08
CA GLY A 109 3.25 -3.84 1.95
C GLY A 109 4.21 -5.02 2.12
N ILE A 110 3.67 -6.23 2.26
CA ILE A 110 4.41 -7.47 2.46
C ILE A 110 4.34 -8.31 1.19
N TYR A 111 5.51 -8.71 0.68
CA TYR A 111 5.57 -9.57 -0.50
C TYR A 111 5.25 -11.04 -0.15
N SER A 112 4.18 -11.63 -0.68
CA SER A 112 3.76 -13.02 -0.48
C SER A 112 4.35 -14.00 -1.51
N GLY A 113 5.16 -13.54 -2.45
CA GLY A 113 5.88 -14.38 -3.42
C GLY A 113 5.25 -14.37 -4.81
N GLU A 114 5.84 -15.13 -5.73
CA GLU A 114 5.27 -15.35 -7.07
C GLU A 114 4.34 -16.56 -7.03
N PHE A 115 3.47 -16.71 -8.03
CA PHE A 115 2.54 -17.84 -8.11
C PHE A 115 3.22 -19.22 -7.95
N TYR A 116 4.33 -19.44 -8.66
CA TYR A 116 5.06 -20.71 -8.61
C TYR A 116 6.08 -20.80 -7.47
N ARG A 117 6.30 -19.70 -6.76
CA ARG A 117 7.30 -19.58 -5.69
C ARG A 117 6.74 -18.71 -4.55
N PRO A 118 5.67 -19.18 -3.89
CA PRO A 118 5.08 -18.42 -2.80
C PRO A 118 6.08 -18.33 -1.63
N LYS A 119 6.02 -17.23 -0.89
CA LYS A 119 6.71 -17.09 0.38
C LYS A 119 6.17 -18.15 1.34
N PRO A 120 7.03 -18.87 2.11
CA PRO A 120 6.56 -19.82 3.10
C PRO A 120 5.55 -19.19 4.07
N ILE A 121 4.41 -19.86 4.32
CA ILE A 121 3.32 -19.30 5.13
C ILE A 121 3.77 -18.92 6.55
N ASN A 122 4.67 -19.71 7.14
CA ASN A 122 5.25 -19.41 8.45
C ASN A 122 6.07 -18.11 8.43
N GLU A 123 6.75 -17.81 7.33
CA GLU A 123 7.52 -16.60 7.15
C GLU A 123 6.59 -15.39 6.92
N LEU A 124 5.55 -15.56 6.10
CA LEU A 124 4.53 -14.54 5.87
C LEU A 124 3.83 -14.15 7.18
N ASN A 125 3.39 -15.13 7.97
CA ASN A 125 2.75 -14.91 9.26
C ASN A 125 3.66 -14.20 10.27
N LYS A 126 4.97 -14.50 10.27
CA LYS A 126 5.94 -13.77 11.11
C LYS A 126 6.03 -12.30 10.70
N GLN A 127 6.07 -12.00 9.40
CA GLN A 127 6.14 -10.62 8.90
C GLN A 127 4.87 -9.82 9.21
N ILE A 128 3.69 -10.46 9.11
CA ILE A 128 2.41 -9.87 9.54
C ILE A 128 2.46 -9.53 11.03
N LYS A 129 2.79 -10.52 11.89
CA LYS A 129 2.87 -10.30 13.35
C LYS A 129 3.86 -9.22 13.74
N ILE A 130 5.02 -9.16 13.07
CA ILE A 130 6.00 -8.09 13.29
C ILE A 130 5.39 -6.74 12.96
N THR A 131 4.74 -6.62 11.81
CA THR A 131 4.09 -5.37 11.39
C THR A 131 3.04 -4.91 12.40
N GLU A 132 2.19 -5.82 12.86
CA GLU A 132 1.17 -5.56 13.87
C GLU A 132 1.76 -5.17 15.24
N ASN A 133 2.83 -5.84 15.67
CA ASN A 133 3.54 -5.53 16.92
C ASN A 133 4.18 -4.14 16.91
N TYR A 134 4.55 -3.62 15.74
CA TYR A 134 5.00 -2.23 15.57
C TYR A 134 3.84 -1.24 15.50
N GLY A 135 2.59 -1.70 15.58
CA GLY A 135 1.39 -0.87 15.56
C GLY A 135 0.89 -0.50 14.16
N TYR A 136 1.49 -1.05 13.10
CA TYR A 136 1.14 -0.73 11.71
C TYR A 136 0.09 -1.69 11.15
N GLY A 137 -0.65 -1.26 10.12
CA GLY A 137 -1.43 -2.16 9.28
C GLY A 137 -0.56 -2.97 8.31
N TYR A 138 -1.16 -3.89 7.56
CA TYR A 138 -0.45 -4.61 6.49
C TYR A 138 -1.30 -4.76 5.22
N SER A 139 -0.63 -4.96 4.09
CA SER A 139 -1.20 -5.35 2.81
C SER A 139 -0.33 -6.43 2.17
N LEU A 140 -0.92 -7.38 1.45
CA LEU A 140 -0.21 -8.49 0.82
C LEU A 140 -0.09 -8.26 -0.70
N PHE A 141 1.12 -8.36 -1.22
CA PHE A 141 1.42 -8.28 -2.65
C PHE A 141 2.22 -9.52 -3.08
N CYS A 142 1.98 -10.19 -4.20
CA CYS A 142 0.97 -9.91 -5.20
C CYS A 142 -0.27 -10.79 -5.00
N TRP A 143 -1.31 -10.47 -5.75
CA TRP A 143 -2.59 -11.20 -5.72
C TRP A 143 -2.41 -12.68 -6.08
N GLU A 144 -1.48 -13.00 -6.97
CA GLU A 144 -1.30 -14.32 -7.56
C GLU A 144 -0.90 -15.37 -6.52
N SER A 145 0.07 -15.06 -5.66
CA SER A 145 0.47 -15.94 -4.55
C SER A 145 -0.57 -15.95 -3.42
N THR A 146 -1.29 -14.85 -3.22
CA THR A 146 -2.22 -14.70 -2.09
C THR A 146 -3.59 -15.33 -2.36
N TYR A 147 -4.10 -15.22 -3.58
CA TYR A 147 -5.50 -15.52 -3.92
C TYR A 147 -5.69 -16.41 -5.15
N SER A 148 -4.67 -16.65 -5.98
CA SER A 148 -4.81 -17.52 -7.14
C SER A 148 -5.27 -18.95 -6.80
N PRO A 149 -4.89 -19.56 -5.65
CA PRO A 149 -5.48 -20.83 -5.21
C PRO A 149 -7.01 -20.79 -5.07
N PHE A 150 -7.56 -19.60 -4.82
CA PHE A 150 -9.00 -19.35 -4.69
C PHE A 150 -9.64 -18.80 -5.97
N ARG A 151 -8.89 -18.63 -7.08
CA ARG A 151 -9.41 -18.00 -8.31
C ARG A 151 -10.69 -18.66 -8.81
N LYS A 152 -10.77 -19.99 -8.71
CA LYS A 152 -11.92 -20.83 -9.13
C LYS A 152 -13.02 -20.98 -8.06
N VAL A 153 -12.81 -20.46 -6.86
CA VAL A 153 -13.79 -20.51 -5.77
C VAL A 153 -14.86 -19.44 -6.01
N LYS A 154 -16.13 -19.78 -5.76
CA LYS A 154 -17.26 -18.86 -5.89
C LYS A 154 -17.07 -17.62 -5.00
N PRO A 155 -17.53 -16.42 -5.43
CA PRO A 155 -17.40 -15.19 -4.65
C PRO A 155 -17.87 -15.32 -3.19
N GLU A 156 -19.02 -15.96 -2.95
CA GLU A 156 -19.59 -16.14 -1.60
C GLU A 156 -18.65 -16.88 -0.63
N HIS A 157 -17.79 -17.78 -1.14
CA HIS A 157 -16.87 -18.56 -0.33
C HIS A 157 -15.51 -17.86 -0.14
N LYS A 158 -15.16 -16.91 -1.01
CA LYS A 158 -13.95 -16.07 -0.85
C LYS A 158 -14.12 -15.10 0.32
N GLU A 159 -15.32 -14.54 0.46
CA GLU A 159 -15.64 -13.59 1.53
C GLU A 159 -15.61 -14.25 2.92
N ALA A 160 -16.17 -15.46 3.04
CA ALA A 160 -16.10 -16.26 4.26
C ALA A 160 -14.65 -16.61 4.65
N PHE A 161 -13.82 -17.01 3.68
CA PHE A 161 -12.41 -17.31 3.92
C PHE A 161 -11.63 -16.09 4.44
N VAL A 162 -11.80 -14.92 3.84
CA VAL A 162 -11.14 -13.68 4.31
C VAL A 162 -11.58 -13.31 5.72
N LYS A 163 -12.87 -13.41 6.04
CA LYS A 163 -13.39 -13.15 7.38
C LYS A 163 -12.84 -14.12 8.43
N THR A 164 -12.67 -15.40 8.09
CA THR A 164 -12.20 -16.44 9.01
C THR A 164 -10.67 -16.43 9.21
N TYR A 165 -9.89 -16.24 8.14
CA TYR A 165 -8.42 -16.40 8.20
C TYR A 165 -7.63 -15.12 8.48
N LEU A 166 -8.17 -13.94 8.13
CA LEU A 166 -7.45 -12.67 8.27
C LEU A 166 -7.90 -11.85 9.49
N GLY A 167 -8.94 -12.30 10.19
CA GLY A 167 -9.47 -11.63 11.39
C GLY A 167 -10.19 -10.31 11.07
N THR A 168 -11.16 -9.96 11.90
CA THR A 168 -11.96 -8.74 11.76
C THR A 168 -11.23 -7.46 12.17
N LYS A 169 -9.98 -7.53 12.63
CA LYS A 169 -9.27 -6.39 13.20
C LYS A 169 -7.99 -6.09 12.42
N LYS A 170 -8.00 -4.93 11.75
CA LYS A 170 -6.86 -4.20 11.15
C LYS A 170 -6.30 -4.71 9.83
N LEU A 171 -7.17 -5.02 8.87
CA LEU A 171 -6.80 -4.93 7.45
C LEU A 171 -6.93 -3.47 6.99
N PHE A 172 -5.81 -2.84 6.61
CA PHE A 172 -5.84 -1.59 5.85
C PHE A 172 -6.25 -1.86 4.39
N PHE A 173 -6.76 -0.81 3.74
CA PHE A 173 -7.94 -0.85 2.87
C PHE A 173 -7.90 -1.66 1.57
N ASN A 174 -6.75 -2.24 1.20
CA ASN A 174 -6.63 -2.96 -0.07
C ASN A 174 -7.30 -4.33 -0.12
N LEU A 175 -7.69 -4.91 1.02
CA LEU A 175 -8.14 -6.30 1.05
C LEU A 175 -9.63 -6.51 1.33
N ILE A 176 -10.24 -5.62 2.13
CA ILE A 176 -11.64 -5.80 2.53
C ILE A 176 -12.59 -5.54 1.35
N ARG A 177 -12.27 -4.61 0.43
CA ARG A 177 -13.22 -4.15 -0.60
C ARG A 177 -12.96 -4.58 -2.04
N PHE A 178 -11.76 -5.07 -2.36
CA PHE A 178 -11.55 -5.74 -3.66
C PHE A 178 -12.45 -6.98 -3.81
N LEU A 179 -12.90 -7.54 -2.69
CA LEU A 179 -13.85 -8.66 -2.64
C LEU A 179 -15.33 -8.23 -2.62
N GLU A 180 -15.67 -7.06 -2.06
CA GLU A 180 -17.04 -6.51 -2.14
C GLU A 180 -17.39 -6.02 -3.56
N LEU A 181 -16.41 -5.66 -4.39
CA LEU A 181 -16.60 -5.26 -5.79
C LEU A 181 -16.60 -6.45 -6.79
N LEU A 182 -16.40 -7.68 -6.29
CA LEU A 182 -16.48 -8.94 -7.06
C LEU A 182 -17.76 -9.74 -6.74
N VAL A 183 -18.68 -9.16 -5.98
CA VAL A 183 -20.05 -9.63 -5.75
C VAL A 183 -21.01 -8.78 -6.58
#